data_AF-A0A833J1H5-F1
#
_entry.id   AF-A0A833J1H5-F1
#
_cell.length_a   1.000
_cell.length_b   1.000
_cell.length_c   1.000
_cell.angle_alpha   90.00
_cell.angle_beta   90.00
_cell.angle_gamma   90.00
#
_symmetry.space_group_name_H-M   'P 1'
#
loop_
_entity.id
_entity.type
_entity.pdbx_description
1 polymer ?
#
loop_
_entity_poly.entity_id
_entity_poly.type
_entity_poly.pdbx_seq_one_letter_code
_entity_poly.pdbx_strand_id
1 'polypeptide(L)' 'MTDDRVALIEALQKADDGNFLRSIAETVLQILMEADVDGLIGAGRYERSGERSTYRNGHRERSR' A
#
# COMPACT_ATOMS: atom_id res chain seq x y z
N MET A 1 -7.31 1.37 6.19
CA MET A 1 -6.96 1.96 7.50
C MET A 1 -6.66 0.92 8.58
N THR A 2 -7.53 -0.06 8.85
CA THR A 2 -7.17 -1.18 9.74
C THR A 2 -6.09 -2.06 9.11
N ASP A 3 -6.19 -2.35 7.82
CA ASP A 3 -5.21 -3.15 7.09
C ASP A 3 -3.84 -2.47 7.04
N ASP A 4 -3.80 -1.16 6.78
CA ASP A 4 -2.56 -0.36 6.77
C ASP A 4 -1.84 -0.38 8.13
N ARG A 5 -2.61 -0.35 9.23
CA ARG A 5 -2.07 -0.45 10.58
C ARG A 5 -1.47 -1.82 10.84
N VAL A 6 -2.12 -2.89 10.38
CA VAL A 6 -1.59 -4.26 10.49
C VAL A 6 -0.31 -4.39 9.68
N ALA A 7 -0.28 -3.88 8.44
CA ALA A 7 0.90 -3.89 7.59
C ALA A 7 2.09 -3.14 8.23
N LEU A 8 1.83 -1.98 8.85
CA LEU A 8 2.85 -1.23 9.57
C LEU A 8 3.39 -2.02 10.78
N ILE A 9 2.51 -2.63 11.58
CA ILE A 9 2.92 -3.43 12.74
C ILE A 9 3.77 -4.64 12.31
N GLU A 10 3.39 -5.32 11.23
CA GLU A 10 4.20 -6.42 10.69
C GLU A 10 5.58 -5.96 10.22
N ALA A 11 5.67 -4.79 9.57
CA ALA A 11 6.94 -4.22 9.14
C ALA A 11 7.85 -3.89 10.32
N LEU A 12 7.28 -3.35 11.41
CA LEU A 12 7.99 -3.09 12.65
C LEU A 12 8.50 -4.37 13.32
N GLN A 13 7.72 -5.46 13.28
CA GLN A 13 8.11 -6.75 13.86
C GLN A 13 9.21 -7.48 13.06
N LYS A 14 9.24 -7.29 11.74
CA LYS A 14 10.21 -7.93 10.83
C LYS A 14 11.52 -7.15 10.68
N ALA A 15 11.55 -5.91 11.15
CA ALA A 15 12.71 -5.05 11.05
C ALA A 15 13.78 -5.41 12.08
N ASP A 16 14.95 -5.83 11.60
CA ASP A 16 16.17 -5.89 12.39
C ASP A 16 16.85 -4.51 12.43
N ASP A 17 17.71 -4.25 13.43
CA ASP A 17 18.21 -2.89 13.76
C ASP A 17 18.84 -2.16 12.55
N GLY A 18 19.50 -2.89 11.66
CA GLY A 18 20.14 -2.33 10.46
C GLY A 18 19.20 -1.97 9.31
N ASN A 19 17.96 -2.50 9.28
CA ASN A 19 17.03 -2.32 8.14
C ASN A 19 15.70 -1.66 8.52
N PHE A 20 15.50 -1.30 9.79
CA PHE A 20 14.26 -0.76 10.32
C PHE A 20 13.69 0.43 9.54
N LEU A 21 14.48 1.48 9.33
CA LEU A 21 14.03 2.66 8.60
C LEU A 21 13.68 2.35 7.14
N ARG A 22 14.38 1.38 6.53
CA ARG A 22 14.08 0.94 5.17
C ARG A 22 12.74 0.22 5.12
N SER A 23 12.52 -0.76 6.00
CA SER A 23 11.27 -1.51 6.06
C SER A 23 10.08 -0.59 6.28
N ILE A 24 10.20 0.40 7.18
CA ILE A 24 9.14 1.40 7.39
C ILE A 24 8.92 2.24 6.15
N ALA A 25 9.98 2.76 5.53
CA ALA A 25 9.86 3.60 4.34
C ALA A 25 9.17 2.85 3.19
N GLU A 26 9.50 1.57 2.98
CA GLU A 26 8.86 0.71 1.99
C GLU A 26 7.36 0.51 2.28
N THR A 27 6.99 0.25 3.54
CA THR A 27 5.58 0.09 3.93
C THR A 27 4.79 1.39 3.78
N VAL A 28 5.34 2.52 4.23
CA VAL A 28 4.68 3.83 4.07
C VAL A 28 4.52 4.18 2.61
N LEU A 29 5.54 3.94 1.78
CA LEU A 29 5.47 4.18 0.34
C LEU A 29 4.37 3.32 -0.31
N GLN A 30 4.24 2.05 0.09
CA GLN A 30 3.18 1.17 -0.39
C GLN A 30 1.79 1.71 -0.03
N ILE A 31 1.58 2.13 1.22
CA ILE A 31 0.31 2.71 1.68
C ILE A 31 -0.06 3.96 0.87
N LEU A 32 0.90 4.86 0.65
CA LEU A 32 0.67 6.08 -0.14
C LEU A 32 0.32 5.76 -1.60
N MET A 33 1.05 4.83 -2.23
CA MET A 33 0.75 4.41 -3.60
C MET A 33 -0.64 3.76 -3.70
N GLU A 34 -1.07 2.99 -2.70
CA GLU A 34 -2.41 2.39 -2.71
C GLU A 34 -3.51 3.44 -2.62
N ALA A 35 -3.33 4.47 -1.78
CA ALA A 35 -4.25 5.59 -1.66
C ALA A 35 -4.33 6.43 -2.95
N ASP A 36 -3.19 6.70 -3.59
CA ASP A 36 -3.15 7.42 -4.87
C ASP A 36 -3.91 6.65 -5.97
N VAL A 37 -3.77 5.33 -6.01
CA VAL A 37 -4.47 4.46 -6.97
C VAL A 37 -5.98 4.44 -6.72
N ASP A 38 -6.44 4.42 -5.47
CA ASP A 38 -7.87 4.51 -5.16
C ASP A 38 -8.45 5.85 -5.65
N GLY A 39 -7.73 6.95 -5.44
CA GLY A 39 -8.10 8.27 -5.95
C GLY A 39 -8.15 8.33 -7.48
N LEU A 40 -7.16 7.75 -8.16
CA LEU A 40 -7.10 7.69 -9.63
C LEU A 40 -8.23 6.83 -10.22
N ILE A 41 -8.54 5.70 -9.57
CA ILE A 41 -9.61 4.80 -10.00
C ILE A 41 -10.99 5.39 -9.70
N GLY A 42 -11.12 6.24 -8.67
CA GLY A 42 -12.41 6.75 -8.18
C GLY A 42 -13.18 5.72 -7.34
N ALA A 43 -12.50 4.65 -6.90
CA ALA A 43 -13.09 3.59 -6.10
C ALA A 43 -12.01 2.82 -5.35
N GLY A 44 -12.31 2.48 -4.10
CA GLY A 44 -11.51 1.57 -3.29
C GLY A 44 -11.49 0.14 -3.82
N ARG A 45 -10.64 -0.69 -3.21
CA ARG A 45 -10.54 -2.11 -3.53
C ARG A 45 -11.86 -2.84 -3.28
N TYR A 46 -12.37 -3.52 -4.32
CA TYR A 46 -13.66 -4.22 -4.34
C TYR A 46 -14.90 -3.36 -4.08
N GLU A 47 -14.73 -2.05 -3.95
CA GLU A 47 -15.85 -1.13 -3.78
C GLU A 47 -16.71 -1.09 -5.05
N ARG A 48 -18.01 -0.87 -4.91
CA ARG A 48 -18.90 -0.58 -6.04
C ARG A 48 -19.18 0.91 -6.04
N SER A 49 -18.63 1.61 -7.03
CA SER A 49 -18.79 3.06 -7.22
C SER A 49 -19.13 3.35 -8.68
N GLY A 50 -20.03 4.33 -8.90
CA GLY A 50 -20.34 4.85 -10.23
C GLY A 50 -19.20 5.71 -10.81
N GLU A 51 -18.32 6.21 -9.95
CA GLU A 51 -17.15 7.02 -10.32
C GLU A 51 -15.95 6.16 -10.77
N ARG A 52 -16.08 4.83 -10.74
CA ARG A 52 -14.98 3.92 -11.13
C ARG A 52 -14.64 4.10 -12.60
N SER A 53 -13.41 4.53 -12.86
CA SER A 53 -12.88 4.74 -14.22
C SER A 53 -12.11 3.53 -14.79
N THR A 54 -11.50 2.70 -13.93
CA THR A 54 -10.69 1.53 -14.34
C THR A 54 -10.57 0.48 -13.24
N TYR A 55 -9.77 -0.59 -13.45
CA TYR A 55 -9.57 -1.70 -12.52
C TYR A 55 -8.08 -1.92 -12.22
N ARG A 56 -7.77 -2.35 -10.98
CA ARG A 56 -6.41 -2.70 -10.55
C ARG A 56 -5.89 -3.93 -11.32
N ASN A 57 -4.65 -3.86 -11.78
CA ASN A 57 -4.00 -4.90 -12.60
C ASN A 57 -2.78 -5.52 -11.87
N GLY A 58 -3.04 -6.08 -10.69
CA GLY A 58 -2.02 -6.74 -9.87
C GLY A 58 -0.92 -5.80 -9.35
N HIS A 59 0.18 -6.41 -8.89
CA HIS A 59 1.38 -5.72 -8.42
C HIS A 59 2.58 -6.12 -9.29
N ARG A 60 3.58 -5.24 -9.37
CA ARG A 60 4.87 -5.52 -10.02
C ARG A 60 5.97 -5.18 -9.05
N GLU A 61 6.96 -6.06 -8.95
CA GLU A 61 8.17 -5.78 -8.18
C GLU A 61 8.92 -4.61 -8.82
N ARG A 62 9.42 -3.70 -7.97
CA ARG A 62 10.32 -2.64 -8.39
C ARG A 62 11.73 -3.05 -8.02
N SER A 63 12.62 -3.07 -9.01
CA SER A 63 14.05 -3.28 -8.75
C SER A 63 14.57 -2.18 -7.82
N ARG A 64 15.35 -2.60 -6.83
CA ARG A 64 16.02 -1.73 -5.86
C ARG A 64 17.04 -0.81 -6.53
#